data_AF-B8MVE7-F1
#
_entry.id   AF-B8MVE7-F1
#
_cell.length_a   1.000
_cell.length_b   1.000
_cell.length_c   1.000
_cell.angle_alpha   90.00
_cell.angle_beta   90.00
_cell.angle_gamma   90.00
#
_symmetry.space_group_name_H-M   'P 1'
#
loop_
_entity.id
_entity.type
_entity.pdbx_description
1 polymer ?
#
loop_
_entity_poly.entity_id
_entity_poly.type
_entity_poly.pdbx_seq_one_letter_code
_entity_poly.pdbx_strand_id
1 'polypeptide(L)'
;MENGTKDRPVGLVMDSNLTLVIYLFALIGLGVPTVLLSTRLSAEAVRHLVQKTRTSTILVPARLDGTAGEALSSWDTNDSPPPSKYYPAAYRNFLTEEASSSTAFSQNNVSRKPFCLPEVGTIFTGPSITQLLRSSGAKSLLTVPSILEEIALLPDNEEIHALQQLHFIAFGGRLPKETIGDKLTAAGEHLPE
;
A
#
# COMPACT_ATOMS: atom_id res chain seq x y z
N MET A 1 -12.68 25.40 25.63
CA MET A 1 -13.39 24.11 25.75
C MET A 1 -13.28 23.39 24.40
N GLU A 2 -13.21 22.06 24.44
CA GLU A 2 -12.98 21.09 23.35
C GLU A 2 -11.54 20.95 22.79
N ASN A 3 -10.78 20.05 23.41
CA ASN A 3 -9.47 19.57 22.93
C ASN A 3 -9.42 18.03 23.02
N GLY A 4 -10.40 17.33 22.43
CA GLY A 4 -10.66 15.90 22.71
C GLY A 4 -10.69 14.92 21.53
N THR A 5 -10.72 15.39 20.28
CA THR A 5 -10.92 14.52 19.09
C THR A 5 -9.83 14.61 18.04
N LYS A 6 -8.90 15.58 18.14
CA LYS A 6 -7.96 15.89 17.06
C LYS A 6 -6.83 14.85 16.86
N ASP A 7 -6.58 14.00 17.85
CA ASP A 7 -5.41 13.11 17.85
C ASP A 7 -5.73 11.62 17.80
N ARG A 8 -7.01 11.24 17.64
CA ARG A 8 -7.38 9.82 17.59
C ARG A 8 -7.12 9.26 16.19
N PRO A 9 -6.38 8.14 16.07
CA PRO A 9 -6.06 7.60 14.75
C PRO A 9 -7.30 7.21 13.94
N VAL A 10 -7.17 7.29 12.63
CA VAL A 10 -8.13 6.77 11.65
C VAL A 10 -7.58 5.47 11.07
N GLY A 11 -8.37 4.40 11.18
CA GLY A 11 -8.07 3.10 10.61
C GLY A 11 -8.46 3.03 9.13
N LEU A 12 -7.54 2.59 8.29
CA LEU A 12 -7.78 2.36 6.86
C LEU A 12 -7.80 0.85 6.62
N VAL A 13 -9.00 0.27 6.47
CA VAL A 13 -9.20 -1.15 6.11
C VAL A 13 -9.56 -1.19 4.63
N MET A 14 -8.57 -1.14 3.74
CA MET A 14 -8.80 -1.01 2.30
C MET A 14 -7.80 -1.83 1.49
N ASP A 15 -8.18 -2.22 0.27
CA ASP A 15 -7.23 -2.86 -0.66
C ASP A 15 -6.12 -1.89 -1.03
N SER A 16 -4.95 -2.45 -1.37
CA SER A 16 -3.81 -1.73 -1.93
C SER A 16 -4.12 -1.20 -3.33
N ASN A 17 -4.87 -0.09 -3.41
CA ASN A 17 -5.19 0.61 -4.63
C ASN A 17 -5.06 2.12 -4.46
N LEU A 18 -5.28 2.88 -5.54
CA LEU A 18 -5.13 4.33 -5.52
C LEU A 18 -6.07 5.01 -4.50
N THR A 19 -7.24 4.42 -4.22
CA THR A 19 -8.15 4.93 -3.18
C THR A 19 -7.47 4.91 -1.82
N LEU A 20 -6.80 3.81 -1.42
CA LEU A 20 -6.04 3.75 -0.16
C LEU A 20 -4.99 4.86 -0.08
N VAL A 21 -4.23 5.06 -1.16
CA VAL A 21 -3.15 6.06 -1.19
C VAL A 21 -3.71 7.48 -1.09
N ILE A 22 -4.82 7.77 -1.77
CA ILE A 22 -5.49 9.08 -1.70
C ILE A 22 -5.96 9.37 -0.27
N TYR A 23 -6.65 8.43 0.37
CA TYR A 23 -7.13 8.63 1.74
C TYR A 23 -5.98 8.69 2.75
N LEU A 24 -4.91 7.91 2.55
CA LEU A 24 -3.69 8.00 3.37
C LEU A 24 -3.08 9.41 3.29
N PHE A 25 -2.85 9.93 2.08
CA PHE A 25 -2.29 11.27 1.92
C PHE A 25 -3.24 12.38 2.37
N ALA A 26 -4.55 12.23 2.19
CA ALA A 26 -5.53 13.18 2.71
C ALA A 26 -5.47 13.27 4.23
N LEU A 27 -5.40 12.13 4.93
CA LEU A 27 -5.32 12.08 6.39
C LEU A 27 -3.98 12.60 6.91
N ILE A 28 -2.87 12.25 6.26
CA ILE A 28 -1.55 12.82 6.57
C ILE A 28 -1.56 14.35 6.37
N GLY A 29 -2.14 14.84 5.27
CA GLY A 29 -2.28 16.27 4.99
C GLY A 29 -3.16 17.02 6.00
N LEU A 30 -4.13 16.32 6.61
CA LEU A 30 -4.96 16.84 7.71
C LEU A 30 -4.26 16.75 9.08
N GLY A 31 -3.06 16.17 9.15
CA GLY A 31 -2.33 15.94 10.41
C GLY A 31 -2.96 14.86 11.29
N VAL A 32 -3.79 13.99 10.71
CA VAL A 32 -4.50 12.93 11.43
C VAL A 32 -3.68 11.65 11.40
N PRO A 33 -3.35 11.04 12.56
CA PRO A 33 -2.64 9.77 12.60
C PRO A 33 -3.43 8.67 11.88
N THR A 34 -2.77 7.84 11.08
CA THR A 34 -3.41 6.77 10.31
C THR A 34 -2.89 5.39 10.69
N VAL A 35 -3.79 4.42 10.86
CA VAL A 35 -3.45 3.01 11.04
C VAL A 35 -3.84 2.25 9.77
N LEU A 36 -2.85 1.69 9.07
CA LEU A 36 -3.09 0.85 7.89
C LEU A 36 -3.40 -0.58 8.34
N LEU A 37 -4.58 -1.09 7.99
CA LEU A 37 -5.04 -2.42 8.34
C LEU A 37 -5.16 -3.27 7.07
N SER A 38 -4.51 -4.43 7.07
CA SER A 38 -4.57 -5.36 5.94
C SER A 38 -5.96 -5.96 5.79
N THR A 39 -6.43 -6.09 4.55
CA THR A 39 -7.72 -6.69 4.22
C THR A 39 -7.79 -8.19 4.48
N ARG A 40 -6.64 -8.82 4.76
CA ARG A 40 -6.51 -10.24 5.09
C ARG A 40 -6.63 -10.53 6.59
N LEU A 41 -6.80 -9.49 7.42
CA LEU A 41 -6.97 -9.66 8.85
C LEU A 41 -8.35 -10.25 9.16
N SER A 42 -8.41 -11.13 10.16
CA SER A 42 -9.69 -11.59 10.72
C SER A 42 -10.40 -10.46 11.45
N ALA A 43 -11.72 -10.59 11.62
CA ALA A 43 -12.53 -9.63 12.39
C ALA A 43 -11.95 -9.40 13.80
N GLU A 44 -11.51 -10.48 14.45
CA GLU A 44 -10.90 -10.40 15.79
C GLU A 44 -9.58 -9.62 15.79
N ALA A 45 -8.72 -9.84 14.80
CA ALA A 45 -7.46 -9.09 14.67
C ALA A 45 -7.73 -7.60 14.40
N VAL A 46 -8.72 -7.29 13.55
CA VAL A 46 -9.16 -5.92 13.29
C VAL A 46 -9.64 -5.27 14.59
N ARG A 47 -10.55 -5.92 15.33
CA ARG A 47 -11.08 -5.44 16.62
C ARG A 47 -9.94 -5.13 17.60
N HIS A 48 -9.07 -6.10 17.83
CA HIS A 48 -7.96 -5.97 18.76
C HIS A 48 -6.99 -4.84 18.38
N LEU A 49 -6.64 -4.69 17.09
CA LEU A 49 -5.77 -3.61 16.63
C LEU A 49 -6.44 -2.24 16.75
N VAL A 50 -7.72 -2.12 16.40
CA VAL A 50 -8.49 -0.87 16.52
C VAL A 50 -8.60 -0.44 17.99
N GLN A 51 -8.87 -1.37 18.91
CA GLN A 51 -8.89 -1.10 20.34
C GLN A 51 -7.51 -0.67 20.86
N LYS A 52 -6.45 -1.43 20.54
CA LYS A 52 -5.09 -1.16 21.00
C LYS A 52 -4.55 0.18 20.50
N THR A 53 -4.92 0.56 19.27
CA THR A 53 -4.54 1.85 18.68
C THR A 53 -5.48 2.99 19.05
N ARG A 54 -6.58 2.71 19.78
CA ARG A 54 -7.64 3.67 20.12
C ARG A 54 -8.17 4.41 18.90
N THR A 55 -8.30 3.68 17.80
CA THR A 55 -8.82 4.21 16.54
C THR A 55 -10.25 4.71 16.75
N SER A 56 -10.53 5.95 16.35
CA SER A 56 -11.86 6.57 16.53
C SER A 56 -12.81 6.30 15.36
N THR A 57 -12.23 6.14 14.18
CA THR A 57 -12.95 6.05 12.92
C THR A 57 -12.25 5.04 12.03
N ILE A 58 -13.02 4.20 11.35
CA ILE A 58 -12.51 3.28 10.34
C ILE A 58 -13.11 3.58 8.97
N LEU A 59 -12.26 3.69 7.96
CA LEU A 59 -12.66 3.73 6.55
C LEU A 59 -12.67 2.29 6.03
N VAL A 60 -13.85 1.84 5.60
CA VAL A 60 -14.07 0.47 5.15
C VAL A 60 -14.89 0.50 3.84
N PRO A 61 -14.38 -0.04 2.73
CA PRO A 61 -15.15 -0.15 1.50
C PRO A 61 -16.24 -1.22 1.64
N ALA A 62 -17.34 -1.09 0.90
CA ALA A 62 -18.52 -1.96 1.01
C ALA A 62 -18.20 -3.47 0.95
N ARG A 63 -17.19 -3.88 0.18
CA ARG A 63 -16.78 -5.30 0.09
C ARG A 63 -16.17 -5.88 1.37
N LEU A 64 -15.56 -5.04 2.22
CA LEU A 64 -14.96 -5.44 3.50
C LEU A 64 -15.90 -5.19 4.68
N ASP A 65 -17.15 -4.80 4.39
CA ASP A 65 -18.13 -4.47 5.40
C ASP A 65 -18.48 -5.66 6.31
N GLY A 66 -18.45 -6.88 5.76
CA GLY A 66 -18.70 -8.10 6.55
C GLY A 66 -17.69 -8.27 7.68
N THR A 67 -16.40 -8.27 7.36
CA THR A 67 -15.32 -8.42 8.35
C THR A 67 -15.29 -7.27 9.36
N ALA A 68 -15.47 -6.03 8.89
CA ALA A 68 -15.51 -4.89 9.79
C ALA A 68 -16.78 -4.88 10.67
N GLY A 69 -17.93 -5.23 10.10
CA GLY A 69 -19.19 -5.35 10.82
C GLY A 69 -19.14 -6.40 11.91
N GLU A 70 -18.54 -7.56 11.63
CA GLU A 70 -18.28 -8.60 12.62
C GLU A 70 -17.36 -8.09 13.75
N ALA A 71 -16.26 -7.41 13.40
CA ALA A 71 -15.34 -6.83 14.38
C ALA A 71 -16.00 -5.80 15.31
N LEU A 72 -16.92 -5.00 14.77
CA LEU A 72 -17.67 -3.98 15.52
C LEU A 72 -18.86 -4.56 16.30
N SER A 73 -19.43 -5.67 15.85
CA SER A 73 -20.55 -6.32 16.56
C SER A 73 -20.06 -7.01 17.84
N SER A 74 -18.85 -7.54 17.83
CA SER A 74 -18.18 -8.17 18.97
C SER A 74 -17.46 -7.14 19.87
N TRP A 75 -17.87 -5.87 19.84
CA TRP A 75 -17.18 -4.80 20.54
C TRP A 75 -17.52 -4.77 22.04
N ASP A 76 -16.49 -4.82 22.88
CA ASP A 76 -16.63 -4.71 24.32
C ASP A 76 -16.87 -3.25 24.72
N THR A 77 -18.14 -2.88 24.88
CA THR A 77 -18.57 -1.51 25.22
C THR A 77 -18.11 -1.03 26.61
N ASN A 78 -17.52 -1.92 27.41
CA ASN A 78 -17.08 -1.61 28.78
C ASN A 78 -15.89 -0.64 28.83
N ASP A 79 -15.03 -0.59 27.79
CA ASP A 79 -13.82 0.24 27.77
C ASP A 79 -13.93 1.51 26.90
N SER A 80 -14.64 1.44 25.77
CA SER A 80 -14.80 2.56 24.84
C SER A 80 -15.97 2.29 23.88
N PRO A 81 -16.66 3.32 23.37
CA PRO A 81 -17.57 3.13 22.24
C PRO A 81 -16.83 2.56 21.02
N PRO A 82 -17.51 1.77 20.17
CA PRO A 82 -16.95 1.32 18.90
C PRO A 82 -16.62 2.50 18.00
N PRO A 83 -15.59 2.38 17.13
CA PRO A 83 -15.27 3.43 16.19
C PRO A 83 -16.41 3.65 15.18
N SER A 84 -16.52 4.87 14.68
CA SER A 84 -17.45 5.18 13.60
C SER A 84 -16.97 4.56 12.29
N LYS A 85 -17.88 3.96 11.52
CA LYS A 85 -17.59 3.36 10.21
C LYS A 85 -17.97 4.33 9.09
N TYR A 86 -17.06 4.55 8.14
CA TYR A 86 -17.31 5.35 6.95
C TYR A 86 -16.95 4.58 5.68
N TYR A 87 -17.76 4.78 4.64
CA TYR A 87 -17.54 4.20 3.33
C TYR A 87 -16.82 5.20 2.43
N PRO A 88 -15.55 4.97 2.09
CA PRO A 88 -14.83 5.85 1.17
C PRO A 88 -15.39 5.71 -0.25
N ALA A 89 -15.50 6.84 -0.95
CA ALA A 89 -15.83 6.83 -2.38
C ALA A 89 -14.66 6.21 -3.16
N ALA A 90 -14.97 5.27 -4.07
CA ALA A 90 -13.95 4.66 -4.90
C ALA A 90 -13.36 5.72 -5.84
N TYR A 91 -12.02 5.78 -5.96
CA TYR A 91 -11.37 6.77 -6.83
C TYR A 91 -11.87 6.72 -8.28
N ARG A 92 -12.21 5.51 -8.77
CA ARG A 92 -12.74 5.28 -10.11
C ARG A 92 -14.00 6.09 -10.41
N ASN A 93 -14.79 6.42 -9.40
CA ASN A 93 -16.00 7.24 -9.58
C ASN A 93 -15.62 8.65 -10.03
N PHE A 94 -14.52 9.20 -9.54
CA PHE A 94 -14.02 10.53 -9.91
C PHE A 94 -13.32 10.54 -11.27
N LEU A 95 -12.75 9.42 -11.71
CA LEU A 95 -12.15 9.30 -13.06
C LEU A 95 -13.19 9.37 -14.18
N THR A 96 -14.44 9.04 -13.88
CA THR A 96 -15.51 8.99 -14.88
C THR A 96 -16.08 10.39 -15.16
N GLU A 97 -15.84 11.36 -14.27
CA GLU A 97 -16.35 12.73 -14.38
C GLU A 97 -15.38 13.72 -15.06
N GLU A 98 -14.09 13.40 -15.16
CA GLU A 98 -13.00 14.33 -15.57
C GLU A 98 -12.36 14.00 -16.94
N ALA A 99 -13.11 13.44 -17.90
CA ALA A 99 -12.61 13.31 -19.27
C ALA A 99 -12.58 14.65 -20.05
N SER A 100 -12.76 15.81 -19.40
CA SER A 100 -12.88 17.11 -20.08
C SER A 100 -12.21 18.31 -19.41
N SER A 101 -11.36 18.14 -18.40
CA SER A 101 -10.60 19.27 -17.86
C SER A 101 -9.14 18.92 -17.55
N SER A 102 -8.26 19.35 -18.45
CA SER A 102 -6.81 19.27 -18.28
C SER A 102 -6.33 20.54 -17.56
N THR A 103 -6.52 20.61 -16.24
CA THR A 103 -5.89 21.67 -15.43
C THR A 103 -4.52 21.25 -14.93
N ALA A 104 -3.50 21.92 -15.44
CA ALA A 104 -2.11 21.78 -15.06
C ALA A 104 -1.90 22.07 -13.56
N PHE A 105 -1.47 21.06 -12.80
CA PHE A 105 -1.07 21.22 -11.41
C PHE A 105 0.24 22.01 -11.31
N SER A 106 0.17 23.16 -10.63
CA SER A 106 1.30 24.06 -10.35
C SER A 106 2.39 23.36 -9.53
N GLN A 107 3.63 23.63 -9.91
CA GLN A 107 4.80 22.80 -9.71
C GLN A 107 5.61 23.31 -8.51
N ASN A 108 5.23 22.91 -7.30
CA ASN A 108 6.10 23.08 -6.13
C ASN A 108 7.10 21.92 -6.07
N ASN A 109 8.31 22.23 -5.62
CA ASN A 109 9.58 21.51 -5.82
C ASN A 109 9.67 20.15 -5.11
N VAL A 110 8.76 19.23 -5.41
CA VAL A 110 8.78 17.83 -4.99
C VAL A 110 9.21 17.01 -6.20
N SER A 111 10.24 16.17 -6.05
CA SER A 111 10.70 15.25 -7.10
C SER A 111 9.51 14.45 -7.64
N ARG A 112 9.03 14.79 -8.85
CA ARG A 112 7.89 14.15 -9.55
C ARG A 112 8.28 12.75 -10.04
N LYS A 113 8.57 11.83 -9.11
CA LYS A 113 8.72 10.41 -9.43
C LYS A 113 7.32 9.80 -9.48
N PRO A 114 6.83 9.35 -10.67
CA PRO A 114 5.58 8.61 -10.73
C PRO A 114 5.72 7.32 -9.94
N PHE A 115 4.64 6.89 -9.28
CA PHE A 115 4.57 5.59 -8.62
C PHE A 115 3.52 4.73 -9.33
N CYS A 116 3.81 3.44 -9.50
CA CYS A 116 2.89 2.49 -10.09
C CYS A 116 2.25 1.64 -9.00
N LEU A 117 0.92 1.56 -9.03
CA LEU A 117 0.18 0.58 -8.25
C LEU A 117 -0.31 -0.52 -9.19
N PRO A 118 0.01 -1.79 -8.90
CA PRO A 118 -0.54 -2.91 -9.65
C PRO A 118 -2.06 -2.99 -9.46
N GLU A 119 -2.74 -3.63 -10.41
CA GLU A 119 -4.18 -3.83 -10.32
C GLU A 119 -4.55 -4.75 -9.13
N VAL A 120 -5.70 -4.48 -8.52
CA VAL A 120 -6.23 -5.29 -7.43
C VAL A 120 -6.44 -6.73 -7.93
N GLY A 121 -5.82 -7.70 -7.26
CA GLY A 121 -5.91 -9.12 -7.63
C GLY A 121 -4.80 -9.62 -8.54
N THR A 122 -3.85 -8.77 -8.94
CA THR A 122 -2.63 -9.22 -9.63
C THR A 122 -1.85 -10.16 -8.72
N ILE A 123 -1.52 -11.36 -9.21
CA ILE A 123 -0.61 -12.27 -8.51
C ILE A 123 0.80 -11.75 -8.70
N PHE A 124 1.45 -11.40 -7.60
CA PHE A 124 2.83 -10.96 -7.60
C PHE A 124 3.74 -12.17 -7.76
N THR A 125 4.13 -12.45 -9.00
CA THR A 125 5.14 -13.45 -9.37
C THR A 125 6.30 -12.79 -10.11
N GLY A 126 7.45 -13.45 -10.19
CA GLY A 126 8.61 -12.97 -10.94
C GLY A 126 8.27 -12.47 -12.36
N PRO A 127 7.54 -13.25 -13.19
CA PRO A 127 7.12 -12.82 -14.54
C PRO A 127 6.20 -11.58 -14.52
N SER A 128 5.20 -11.56 -13.63
CA SER A 128 4.22 -10.47 -13.57
C SER A 128 4.86 -9.15 -13.16
N ILE A 129 5.79 -9.20 -12.20
CA ILE A 129 6.58 -8.04 -11.78
C ILE A 129 7.51 -7.59 -12.90
N THR A 130 8.15 -8.51 -13.59
CA THR A 130 9.02 -8.20 -14.74
C THR A 130 8.26 -7.49 -15.86
N GLN A 131 7.06 -7.97 -16.20
CA GLN A 131 6.18 -7.32 -17.18
C GLN A 131 5.74 -5.94 -16.71
N LEU A 132 5.43 -5.78 -15.41
CA LEU A 132 5.05 -4.49 -14.83
C LEU A 132 6.21 -3.49 -14.89
N LEU A 133 7.43 -3.91 -14.59
CA LEU A 133 8.64 -3.08 -14.72
C LEU A 133 8.84 -2.60 -16.16
N ARG A 134 8.75 -3.51 -17.15
CA ARG A 134 8.91 -3.18 -18.57
C ARG A 134 7.84 -2.21 -19.07
N SER A 135 6.57 -2.46 -18.72
CA SER A 135 5.44 -1.65 -19.18
C SER A 135 5.36 -0.27 -18.51
N SER A 136 5.78 -0.17 -17.26
CA SER A 136 5.80 1.11 -16.52
C SER A 136 7.05 1.94 -16.76
N GLY A 137 8.15 1.32 -17.17
CA GLY A 137 9.47 1.97 -17.20
C GLY A 137 9.96 2.35 -15.80
N ALA A 138 9.50 1.65 -14.76
CA ALA A 138 9.88 1.92 -13.39
C ALA A 138 11.40 1.75 -13.21
N LYS A 139 12.01 2.70 -12.50
CA LYS A 139 13.46 2.70 -12.17
C LYS A 139 13.74 2.37 -10.72
N SER A 140 12.71 2.03 -9.95
CA SER A 140 12.85 1.65 -8.56
C SER A 140 11.81 0.61 -8.22
N LEU A 141 12.20 -0.41 -7.47
CA LEU A 141 11.32 -1.50 -7.05
C LEU A 141 11.38 -1.63 -5.53
N LEU A 142 10.21 -1.64 -4.89
CA LEU A 142 10.05 -2.09 -3.51
C LEU A 142 9.39 -3.47 -3.53
N THR A 143 10.05 -4.49 -2.99
CA THR A 143 9.53 -5.86 -3.05
C THR A 143 9.90 -6.69 -1.82
N VAL A 144 9.69 -8.01 -1.87
CA VAL A 144 10.14 -8.97 -0.86
C VAL A 144 11.18 -9.91 -1.50
N PRO A 145 12.11 -10.48 -0.71
CA PRO A 145 13.17 -11.31 -1.28
C PRO A 145 12.67 -12.48 -2.11
N SER A 146 11.57 -13.14 -1.72
CA SER A 146 11.01 -14.28 -2.47
C SER A 146 10.71 -13.94 -3.93
N ILE A 147 10.26 -12.71 -4.20
CA ILE A 147 9.99 -12.23 -5.57
C ILE A 147 11.29 -11.97 -6.32
N LEU A 148 12.32 -11.44 -5.65
CA LEU A 148 13.64 -11.30 -6.26
C LEU A 148 14.22 -12.68 -6.62
N GLU A 149 14.02 -13.69 -5.77
CA GLU A 149 14.45 -15.06 -6.08
C GLU A 149 13.70 -15.62 -7.29
N GLU A 150 12.39 -15.39 -7.39
CA GLU A 150 11.62 -15.79 -8.57
C GLU A 150 12.07 -15.08 -9.85
N ILE A 151 12.38 -13.78 -9.78
CA ILE A 151 12.92 -13.04 -10.93
C ILE A 151 14.28 -13.62 -11.32
N ALA A 152 15.16 -13.90 -10.36
CA ALA A 152 16.50 -14.48 -10.57
C ALA A 152 16.52 -15.97 -10.96
N LEU A 153 15.35 -16.57 -11.15
CA LEU A 153 15.17 -17.92 -11.68
C LEU A 153 14.49 -17.89 -13.06
N LEU A 154 14.24 -16.71 -13.63
CA LEU A 154 13.64 -16.59 -14.95
C LEU A 154 14.63 -17.05 -16.03
N PRO A 155 14.16 -17.79 -17.06
CA PRO A 155 15.02 -18.23 -18.15
C PRO A 155 15.53 -17.05 -18.99
N ASP A 156 16.52 -17.32 -19.86
CA ASP A 156 16.97 -16.43 -20.94
C ASP A 156 17.56 -15.07 -20.51
N ASN A 157 18.12 -14.97 -19.30
CA ASN A 157 18.67 -13.72 -18.74
C ASN A 157 17.62 -12.59 -18.62
N GLU A 158 16.31 -12.92 -18.62
CA GLU A 158 15.26 -11.92 -18.43
C GLU A 158 15.39 -11.18 -17.09
N GLU A 159 15.94 -11.86 -16.08
CA GLU A 159 16.28 -11.31 -14.76
C GLU A 159 17.24 -10.12 -14.85
N ILE A 160 18.29 -10.26 -15.66
CA ILE A 160 19.34 -9.26 -15.83
C ILE A 160 18.77 -8.05 -16.55
N HIS A 161 18.02 -8.26 -17.63
CA HIS A 161 17.43 -7.15 -18.40
C HIS A 161 16.36 -6.36 -17.64
N ALA A 162 15.61 -7.01 -16.76
CA ALA A 162 14.54 -6.37 -16.00
C ALA A 162 15.08 -5.62 -14.79
N LEU A 163 16.03 -6.20 -14.07
CA LEU A 163 16.59 -5.61 -12.87
C LEU A 163 17.59 -4.49 -13.23
N GLN A 164 18.55 -4.70 -14.15
CA GLN A 164 19.59 -3.70 -14.48
C GLN A 164 19.10 -2.27 -14.85
N GLN A 165 17.84 -2.11 -15.26
CA GLN A 165 17.26 -0.80 -15.54
C GLN A 165 16.84 -0.03 -14.28
N LEU A 166 16.79 -0.71 -13.14
CA LEU A 166 16.49 -0.15 -11.83
C LEU A 166 17.74 0.55 -11.30
N HIS A 167 17.52 1.75 -10.76
CA HIS A 167 18.55 2.48 -10.04
C HIS A 167 18.62 2.04 -8.58
N PHE A 168 17.54 1.43 -8.08
CA PHE A 168 17.40 1.08 -6.68
C PHE A 168 16.36 -0.03 -6.50
N ILE A 169 16.76 -1.07 -5.76
CA ILE A 169 15.86 -2.10 -5.24
C ILE A 169 15.89 -2.02 -3.72
N ALA A 170 14.72 -1.83 -3.13
CA ALA A 170 14.52 -2.06 -1.71
C ALA A 170 13.68 -3.30 -1.49
N PHE A 171 13.97 -4.03 -0.43
CA PHE A 171 13.13 -5.12 0.03
C PHE A 171 12.81 -4.99 1.51
N GLY A 172 11.61 -5.45 1.87
CA GLY A 172 11.18 -5.58 3.25
C GLY A 172 10.97 -7.06 3.62
N GLY A 173 11.11 -7.37 4.91
CA GLY A 173 10.84 -8.71 5.44
C GLY A 173 12.11 -9.48 5.77
N ARG A 174 12.26 -10.69 5.23
CA ARG A 174 13.43 -11.54 5.48
C ARG A 174 14.66 -11.05 4.69
N LEU A 175 15.84 -11.53 5.07
CA LEU A 175 17.04 -11.33 4.26
C LEU A 175 16.98 -12.18 2.98
N PRO A 176 17.46 -11.68 1.84
CA PRO A 176 17.68 -12.51 0.65
C PRO A 176 18.73 -13.59 0.93
N LYS A 177 18.70 -14.69 0.18
CA LYS A 177 19.83 -15.64 0.17
C LYS A 177 21.09 -14.94 -0.34
N GLU A 178 22.24 -15.24 0.28
CA GLU A 178 23.55 -14.64 -0.08
C GLU A 178 23.87 -14.77 -1.58
N THR A 179 23.55 -15.92 -2.17
CA THR A 179 23.74 -16.18 -3.60
C THR A 179 22.96 -15.25 -4.53
N ILE A 180 21.90 -14.61 -4.05
CA ILE A 180 21.09 -13.65 -4.81
C ILE A 180 21.63 -12.24 -4.58
N GLY A 181 22.05 -11.93 -3.35
CA GLY A 181 22.74 -10.66 -3.04
C GLY A 181 23.98 -10.48 -3.91
N ASP A 182 24.80 -11.53 -4.07
CA ASP A 182 25.99 -11.50 -4.93
C ASP A 182 25.65 -11.32 -6.41
N LYS A 183 24.60 -11.99 -6.90
CA LYS A 183 24.13 -11.84 -8.29
C LYS A 183 23.60 -10.44 -8.58
N LEU A 184 22.85 -9.84 -7.66
CA LEU A 184 22.31 -8.48 -7.80
C LEU A 184 23.42 -7.43 -7.70
N THR A 185 24.37 -7.62 -6.79
CA THR A 185 25.54 -6.76 -6.65
C THR A 185 26.42 -6.83 -7.91
N ALA A 186 26.63 -8.03 -8.46
CA ALA A 186 27.36 -8.23 -9.72
C ALA A 186 26.65 -7.60 -10.93
N ALA A 187 25.32 -7.44 -10.88
CA ALA A 187 24.51 -6.79 -11.91
C ALA A 187 24.49 -5.25 -11.81
N GLY A 188 25.10 -4.64 -10.79
CA GLY A 188 25.23 -3.18 -10.64
C GLY A 188 24.13 -2.51 -9.81
N GLU A 189 23.31 -3.29 -9.10
CA GLU A 189 22.22 -2.77 -8.24
C GLU A 189 22.79 -2.28 -6.90
N HIS A 190 22.53 -1.03 -6.54
CA HIS A 190 22.93 -0.49 -5.24
C HIS A 190 21.94 -0.97 -4.18
N LEU A 191 22.31 -2.04 -3.47
CA LEU A 191 21.59 -2.56 -2.31
C LEU A 191 21.76 -1.56 -1.14
N PRO A 192 20.68 -1.14 -0.46
CA PRO A 192 20.81 -0.37 0.76
C PRO A 192 21.47 -1.25 1.84
N GLU A 193 22.59 -0.78 2.41
CA GLU A 193 23.24 -1.35 3.61
C GLU A 193 22.31 -1.29 4.84
#